data_AF-A0A9R1XDZ6-F1
#
_entry.id   AF-A0A9R1XDZ6-F1
#
_cell.length_a   1.000
_cell.length_b   1.000
_cell.length_c   1.000
_cell.angle_alpha   90.00
_cell.angle_beta   90.00
_cell.angle_gamma   90.00
#
_symmetry.space_group_name_H-M   'P 1'
#
loop_
_entity.id
_entity.type
_entity.pdbx_description
1 polymer ?
#
loop_
_entity_poly.entity_id
_entity_poly.type
_entity_poly.pdbx_seq_one_letter_code
_entity_poly.pdbx_strand_id
1 'polypeptide(L)'
;MAIDSSPEKLADEAQVFIPEEWEEAADVVAYDSITCPPPICVICGPPNSGKTTFSRHLLNVLIHRYRRVAYLDTDVGQAEFTPPGCLSLTLADKITPDLAIPCLKTPERCFFFGDISPRKDPQTYLKYIHELYDYYHQTIRGEHLKIGVPLVVNTPGWVEGYGLNLLMNMLKHIAPTQVIKVHVPTESKNLPTGAFWLPDPASHEVTLIDINSNRQDSSKKSVQSQDDARLLRDLRLLAYFRKCFPINMSLTTIQELDHALAVHAPYEILMSSVTIKQLHSQDMEAFYKSNCSIVALADSSLSCQNSPCCVGLGIVTEVDMSRKIMCLITPVPEHILEKVDILLHGLIKIPACLIKVQGHKTSSSVPLTTN
;
A
#
# COMPACT_ATOMS: atom_id res chain seq x y z
N MET A 1 -41.56 -13.20 13.65
CA MET A 1 -41.27 -11.76 13.61
C MET A 1 -40.21 -11.55 12.56
N ALA A 2 -40.56 -10.90 11.46
CA ALA A 2 -39.63 -10.60 10.38
C ALA A 2 -38.53 -9.67 10.92
N ILE A 3 -37.27 -10.05 10.72
CA ILE A 3 -36.13 -9.16 10.94
C ILE A 3 -36.02 -8.35 9.65
N ASP A 4 -36.55 -7.14 9.71
CA ASP A 4 -36.42 -6.12 8.70
C ASP A 4 -34.94 -5.66 8.66
N SER A 5 -34.16 -6.28 7.78
CA SER A 5 -32.76 -5.91 7.52
C SER A 5 -32.69 -5.08 6.24
N SER A 6 -33.18 -3.85 6.32
CA SER A 6 -32.97 -2.84 5.29
C SER A 6 -31.46 -2.53 5.15
N PRO A 7 -30.90 -2.45 3.93
CA PRO A 7 -29.48 -2.19 3.68
C PRO A 7 -28.94 -0.88 4.29
N GLU A 8 -29.84 0.07 4.61
CA GLU A 8 -29.49 1.35 5.26
C GLU A 8 -29.00 1.18 6.71
N LYS A 9 -29.41 0.12 7.45
CA LYS A 9 -28.97 -0.10 8.83
C LYS A 9 -27.57 -0.72 8.96
N LEU A 10 -27.13 -1.46 7.94
CA LEU A 10 -25.77 -2.04 7.90
C LEU A 10 -24.71 -0.99 7.54
N ALA A 11 -25.11 0.13 6.94
CA ALA A 11 -24.21 1.24 6.62
C ALA A 11 -23.85 2.09 7.85
N ASP A 12 -24.74 2.21 8.84
CA ASP A 12 -24.54 2.99 10.07
C ASP A 12 -23.60 2.29 11.08
N GLU A 13 -23.43 0.97 11.02
CA GLU A 13 -22.62 0.20 11.98
C GLU A 13 -21.10 0.15 11.64
N ALA A 14 -20.68 0.66 10.48
CA ALA A 14 -19.30 0.56 9.99
C ALA A 14 -18.53 1.89 9.98
N GLN A 15 -19.07 2.96 10.59
CA GLN A 15 -18.40 4.25 10.59
C GLN A 15 -17.24 4.25 11.61
N VAL A 16 -16.02 4.48 11.13
CA VAL A 16 -14.84 4.59 11.99
C VAL A 16 -14.98 5.83 12.88
N PHE A 17 -15.00 5.62 14.19
CA PHE A 17 -15.04 6.70 15.17
C PHE A 17 -13.71 7.45 15.21
N ILE A 18 -13.75 8.78 15.06
CA ILE A 18 -12.60 9.68 15.23
C ILE A 18 -12.71 10.36 16.59
N PRO A 19 -11.76 10.12 17.53
CA PRO A 19 -11.71 10.83 18.81
C PRO A 19 -11.49 12.33 18.63
N GLU A 20 -12.02 13.15 19.55
CA GLU A 20 -11.80 14.60 19.58
C GLU A 20 -10.31 14.96 19.59
N GLU A 21 -9.48 14.23 20.35
CA GLU A 21 -8.02 14.39 20.37
C GLU A 21 -7.37 14.23 18.97
N TRP A 22 -7.94 13.37 18.11
CA TRP A 22 -7.43 13.20 16.74
C TRP A 22 -7.85 14.36 15.84
N GLU A 23 -9.08 14.86 16.00
CA GLU A 23 -9.58 16.03 15.28
C GLU A 23 -8.73 17.27 15.64
N GLU A 24 -8.52 17.53 16.93
CA GLU A 24 -7.69 18.63 17.43
C GLU A 24 -6.24 18.53 16.89
N ALA A 25 -5.65 17.34 16.92
CA ALA A 25 -4.31 17.13 16.38
C ALA A 25 -4.24 17.38 14.87
N ALA A 26 -5.27 16.97 14.11
CA ALA A 26 -5.33 17.22 12.67
C ALA A 26 -5.52 18.72 12.36
N ASP A 27 -6.35 19.41 13.14
CA ASP A 27 -6.57 20.85 13.01
C ASP A 27 -5.32 21.66 13.33
N VAL A 28 -4.55 21.28 14.35
CA VAL A 28 -3.25 21.90 14.64
C VAL A 28 -2.31 21.75 13.44
N VAL A 29 -2.23 20.58 12.82
CA VAL A 29 -1.38 20.39 11.63
C VAL A 29 -1.87 21.20 10.43
N ALA A 30 -3.19 21.31 10.24
CA ALA A 30 -3.77 21.95 9.06
C ALA A 30 -3.83 23.48 9.15
N TYR A 31 -4.07 24.03 10.34
CA TYR A 31 -4.47 25.44 10.52
C TYR A 31 -3.56 26.26 11.43
N ASP A 32 -2.51 25.70 12.04
CA ASP A 32 -1.56 26.50 12.82
C ASP A 32 -0.87 27.57 11.97
N SER A 33 -0.46 28.67 12.59
CA SER A 33 -0.17 29.97 11.95
C SER A 33 1.01 29.94 10.97
N ILE A 34 1.83 28.90 10.98
CA ILE A 34 2.99 28.69 10.09
C ILE A 34 2.64 27.61 9.05
N THR A 35 1.80 27.96 8.06
CA THR A 35 1.44 27.05 6.93
C THR A 35 2.27 27.29 5.67
N CYS A 36 3.34 28.09 5.75
CA CYS A 36 4.30 28.29 4.67
C CYS A 36 5.73 28.14 5.21
N PRO A 37 6.48 27.10 4.80
CA PRO A 37 6.13 26.09 3.78
C PRO A 37 5.03 25.12 4.25
N PRO A 38 4.39 24.37 3.33
CA PRO A 38 3.41 23.34 3.67
C PRO A 38 3.93 22.33 4.70
N PRO A 39 3.06 21.80 5.57
CA PRO A 39 3.45 20.80 6.57
C PRO A 39 3.92 19.50 5.91
N ILE A 40 4.98 18.93 6.48
CA ILE A 40 5.46 17.56 6.28
C ILE A 40 5.24 16.82 7.60
N CYS A 41 4.20 15.98 7.63
CA CYS A 41 3.73 15.30 8.82
C CYS A 41 4.05 13.81 8.75
N VAL A 42 4.82 13.29 9.70
CA VAL A 42 5.10 11.85 9.83
C VAL A 42 4.30 11.26 10.98
N ILE A 43 3.56 10.18 10.72
CA ILE A 43 2.72 9.50 11.69
C ILE A 43 3.41 8.19 12.08
N CYS A 44 3.80 8.07 13.34
CA CYS A 44 4.54 6.92 13.85
C CYS A 44 3.99 6.41 15.20
N GLY A 45 4.35 5.17 15.55
CA GLY A 45 3.82 4.50 16.75
C GLY A 45 3.63 2.99 16.56
N PRO A 46 3.15 2.28 17.59
CA PRO A 46 3.15 0.82 17.64
C PRO A 46 2.21 0.17 16.60
N PRO A 47 2.32 -1.14 16.34
CA PRO A 47 1.36 -1.84 15.47
C PRO A 47 -0.06 -1.70 16.03
N ASN A 48 -1.06 -1.62 15.14
CA ASN A 48 -2.48 -1.52 15.49
C ASN A 48 -2.87 -0.33 16.38
N SER A 49 -2.05 0.73 16.46
CA SER A 49 -2.38 1.93 17.24
C SER A 49 -3.36 2.89 16.54
N GLY A 50 -3.67 2.66 15.25
CA GLY A 50 -4.56 3.52 14.46
C GLY A 50 -3.86 4.50 13.51
N LYS A 51 -2.54 4.38 13.31
CA LYS A 51 -1.73 5.27 12.44
C LYS A 51 -2.34 5.49 11.05
N THR A 52 -2.67 4.41 10.35
CA THR A 52 -3.23 4.48 8.99
C THR A 52 -4.59 5.17 8.96
N THR A 53 -5.41 4.96 9.99
CA THR A 53 -6.70 5.63 10.14
C THR A 53 -6.51 7.12 10.40
N PHE A 54 -5.63 7.48 11.33
CA PHE A 54 -5.31 8.87 11.63
C PHE A 54 -4.69 9.58 10.42
N SER A 55 -3.76 8.94 9.69
CA SER A 55 -3.14 9.53 8.50
C SER A 55 -4.15 9.73 7.37
N ARG A 56 -5.15 8.83 7.23
CA ARG A 56 -6.30 9.01 6.31
C ARG A 56 -7.18 10.18 6.74
N HIS A 57 -7.47 10.29 8.03
CA HIS A 57 -8.26 11.41 8.57
C HIS A 57 -7.54 12.75 8.35
N LEU A 58 -6.27 12.86 8.74
CA LEU A 58 -5.43 14.04 8.50
C LEU A 58 -5.35 14.40 7.01
N LEU A 59 -5.22 13.41 6.14
CA LEU A 59 -5.26 13.63 4.69
C LEU A 59 -6.56 14.33 4.26
N ASN A 60 -7.72 13.86 4.76
CA ASN A 60 -9.01 14.45 4.45
C ASN A 60 -9.13 15.88 5.01
N VAL A 61 -8.66 16.14 6.24
CA VAL A 61 -8.63 17.50 6.82
C VAL A 61 -7.78 18.43 5.95
N LEU A 62 -6.57 18.02 5.57
CA LEU A 62 -5.68 18.81 4.72
C LEU A 62 -6.28 19.08 3.32
N ILE A 63 -7.02 18.15 2.72
CA ILE A 63 -7.66 18.36 1.40
C ILE A 63 -8.69 19.50 1.43
N HIS A 64 -9.31 19.81 2.57
CA HIS A 64 -10.21 20.96 2.67
C HIS A 64 -9.48 22.29 2.49
N ARG A 65 -8.19 22.34 2.83
CA ARG A 65 -7.35 23.56 2.78
C ARG A 65 -6.43 23.61 1.57
N TYR A 66 -5.92 22.46 1.14
CA TYR A 66 -4.94 22.34 0.07
C TYR A 66 -5.56 21.67 -1.16
N ARG A 67 -5.28 22.22 -2.35
CA ARG A 67 -5.80 21.67 -3.62
C ARG A 67 -5.39 20.21 -3.84
N ARG A 68 -4.19 19.86 -3.41
CA ARG A 68 -3.63 18.52 -3.44
C ARG A 68 -2.84 18.29 -2.17
N VAL A 69 -2.84 17.05 -1.70
CA VAL A 69 -2.03 16.58 -0.58
C VAL A 69 -1.27 15.35 -1.04
N ALA A 70 0.04 15.33 -0.80
CA ALA A 70 0.85 14.15 -1.02
C ALA A 70 0.71 13.18 0.16
N TYR A 71 0.62 11.89 -0.14
CA TYR A 71 0.57 10.82 0.84
C TYR A 71 1.67 9.81 0.51
N LEU A 72 2.71 9.76 1.36
CA LEU A 72 3.79 8.79 1.26
C LEU A 72 3.50 7.63 2.20
N ASP A 73 3.22 6.47 1.62
CA ASP A 73 3.01 5.25 2.36
C ASP A 73 4.27 4.41 2.41
N THR A 74 4.77 4.19 3.62
CA THR A 74 5.99 3.42 3.85
C THR A 74 5.73 2.02 4.43
N ASP A 75 4.46 1.63 4.63
CA ASP A 75 4.11 0.31 5.16
C ASP A 75 3.88 -0.71 4.03
N VAL A 76 4.88 -1.55 3.78
CA VAL A 76 4.78 -2.63 2.77
C VAL A 76 3.83 -3.77 3.19
N GLY A 77 3.52 -3.90 4.48
CA GLY A 77 2.69 -4.99 5.01
C GLY A 77 1.19 -4.65 5.03
N GLN A 78 0.85 -3.39 5.29
CA GLN A 78 -0.52 -2.86 5.33
C GLN A 78 -0.62 -1.53 4.59
N ALA A 79 -0.17 -1.53 3.33
CA ALA A 79 -0.28 -0.39 2.44
C ALA A 79 -1.73 0.07 2.29
N GLU A 80 -1.93 1.37 2.19
CA GLU A 80 -3.22 2.02 2.40
C GLU A 80 -3.93 2.41 1.11
N PHE A 81 -3.20 2.83 0.08
CA PHE A 81 -3.77 3.15 -1.24
C PHE A 81 -3.41 2.14 -2.34
N THR A 82 -2.46 1.25 -2.05
CA THR A 82 -1.90 0.31 -3.03
C THR A 82 -2.04 -1.13 -2.52
N PRO A 83 -1.82 -2.12 -3.38
CA PRO A 83 -1.61 -3.50 -2.96
C PRO A 83 -0.46 -3.65 -1.94
N PRO A 84 -0.43 -4.75 -1.16
CA PRO A 84 0.69 -5.07 -0.29
C PRO A 84 1.99 -5.27 -1.06
N GLY A 85 3.11 -5.03 -0.39
CA GLY A 85 4.45 -5.09 -0.97
C GLY A 85 4.86 -3.83 -1.73
N CYS A 86 4.04 -2.78 -1.73
CA CYS A 86 4.32 -1.50 -2.39
C CYS A 86 4.70 -0.42 -1.37
N LEU A 87 5.66 0.42 -1.76
CA LEU A 87 5.92 1.74 -1.20
C LEU A 87 5.44 2.76 -2.21
N SER A 88 4.67 3.77 -1.80
CA SER A 88 4.03 4.64 -2.78
C SER A 88 3.92 6.09 -2.33
N LEU A 89 4.02 6.99 -3.30
CA LEU A 89 3.66 8.39 -3.19
C LEU A 89 2.38 8.59 -3.99
N THR A 90 1.30 9.02 -3.33
CA THR A 90 0.00 9.26 -3.96
C THR A 90 -0.36 10.74 -3.82
N LEU A 91 -0.82 11.38 -4.89
CA LEU A 91 -1.41 12.72 -4.84
C LEU A 91 -2.92 12.59 -4.71
N ALA A 92 -3.47 13.08 -3.60
CA ALA A 92 -4.90 13.11 -3.36
C ALA A 92 -5.46 14.53 -3.52
N ASP A 93 -6.55 14.66 -4.25
CA ASP A 93 -7.27 15.91 -4.52
C ASP A 93 -8.75 15.84 -4.12
N LYS A 94 -9.20 14.68 -3.62
CA LYS A 94 -10.58 14.40 -3.23
C LYS A 94 -10.63 13.63 -1.92
N ILE A 95 -11.55 14.06 -1.07
CA ILE A 95 -11.85 13.41 0.21
C ILE A 95 -12.29 11.98 -0.03
N THR A 96 -11.78 11.07 0.79
CA THR A 96 -12.22 9.67 0.83
C THR A 96 -12.88 9.46 2.20
N PRO A 97 -14.20 9.70 2.32
CA PRO A 97 -14.86 9.85 3.62
C PRO A 97 -14.99 8.52 4.38
N ASP A 98 -15.08 7.41 3.64
CA ASP A 98 -15.11 6.09 4.25
C ASP A 98 -13.67 5.64 4.60
N LEU A 99 -13.38 5.62 5.90
CA LEU A 99 -12.09 5.23 6.46
C LEU A 99 -12.01 3.70 6.68
N ALA A 100 -13.13 2.98 6.59
CA ALA A 100 -13.21 1.53 6.81
C ALA A 100 -12.95 0.74 5.52
N ILE A 101 -13.29 1.31 4.36
CA ILE A 101 -13.16 0.62 3.07
C ILE A 101 -11.76 0.83 2.46
N PRO A 102 -11.07 -0.25 2.03
CA PRO A 102 -9.83 -0.13 1.26
C PRO A 102 -10.02 0.73 0.00
N CYS A 103 -9.39 1.89 -0.04
CA CYS A 103 -9.44 2.77 -1.21
C CYS A 103 -8.20 2.55 -2.07
N LEU A 104 -8.31 1.87 -3.21
CA LEU A 104 -7.17 1.74 -4.12
C LEU A 104 -7.08 2.94 -5.05
N LYS A 105 -5.97 3.69 -4.98
CA LYS A 105 -5.67 4.82 -5.87
C LYS A 105 -4.48 4.49 -6.77
N THR A 106 -4.39 5.18 -7.92
CA THR A 106 -3.19 5.13 -8.76
C THR A 106 -2.14 6.06 -8.13
N PRO A 107 -0.99 5.54 -7.71
CA PRO A 107 0.06 6.36 -7.12
C PRO A 107 0.74 7.21 -8.19
N GLU A 108 1.26 8.36 -7.77
CA GLU A 108 2.13 9.22 -8.59
C GLU A 108 3.47 8.51 -8.87
N ARG A 109 4.03 7.85 -7.84
CA ARG A 109 5.17 6.94 -7.96
C ARG A 109 5.02 5.77 -7.01
N CYS A 110 5.49 4.61 -7.43
CA CYS A 110 5.43 3.39 -6.64
C CYS A 110 6.69 2.55 -6.86
N PHE A 111 7.21 1.99 -5.78
CA PHE A 111 8.22 0.96 -5.83
C PHE A 111 7.66 -0.33 -5.24
N PHE A 112 7.78 -1.41 -6.01
CA PHE A 112 7.43 -2.73 -5.52
C PHE A 112 8.60 -3.29 -4.72
N PHE A 113 8.43 -3.31 -3.39
CA PHE A 113 9.35 -4.00 -2.51
C PHE A 113 9.15 -5.51 -2.58
N GLY A 114 7.91 -5.98 -2.77
CA GLY A 114 7.63 -7.40 -2.99
C GLY A 114 7.77 -8.30 -1.77
N ASP A 115 7.84 -7.76 -0.55
CA ASP A 115 7.67 -8.50 0.70
C ASP A 115 6.76 -7.66 1.61
N ILE A 116 6.09 -8.30 2.57
CA ILE A 116 5.24 -7.64 3.58
C ILE A 116 6.04 -7.18 4.81
N SER A 117 7.37 -7.28 4.76
CA SER A 117 8.27 -6.96 5.85
C SER A 117 9.63 -6.51 5.32
N PRO A 118 10.15 -5.34 5.72
CA PRO A 118 11.45 -4.88 5.25
C PRO A 118 12.67 -5.62 5.82
N ARG A 119 12.49 -6.70 6.60
CA ARG A 119 13.59 -7.41 7.28
C ARG A 119 14.62 -8.00 6.33
N LYS A 120 14.21 -8.46 5.15
CA LYS A 120 15.09 -9.17 4.21
C LYS A 120 16.08 -8.24 3.53
N ASP A 121 15.65 -7.03 3.19
CA ASP A 121 16.48 -6.02 2.56
C ASP A 121 16.09 -4.61 3.04
N PRO A 122 16.54 -4.23 4.25
CA PRO A 122 16.17 -2.95 4.81
C PRO A 122 16.87 -1.76 4.14
N GLN A 123 18.01 -2.01 3.47
CA GLN A 123 18.74 -0.97 2.74
C GLN A 123 17.96 -0.55 1.50
N THR A 124 17.47 -1.51 0.71
CA THR A 124 16.59 -1.22 -0.43
C THR A 124 15.27 -0.59 0.01
N TYR A 125 14.70 -1.04 1.14
CA TYR A 125 13.51 -0.41 1.72
C TYR A 125 13.71 1.08 2.02
N LEU A 126 14.79 1.45 2.73
CA LEU A 126 15.11 2.86 2.99
C LEU A 126 15.41 3.63 1.71
N LYS A 127 16.16 3.02 0.78
CA LYS A 127 16.46 3.61 -0.52
C LYS A 127 15.18 4.02 -1.27
N TYR A 128 14.19 3.13 -1.37
CA TYR A 128 12.91 3.42 -2.01
C TYR A 128 12.16 4.58 -1.34
N ILE A 129 12.18 4.65 0.00
CA ILE A 129 11.52 5.73 0.74
C ILE A 129 12.23 7.07 0.50
N HIS A 130 13.56 7.07 0.54
CA HIS A 130 14.35 8.26 0.26
C HIS A 130 14.10 8.77 -1.15
N GLU A 131 14.07 7.89 -2.16
CA GLU A 131 13.78 8.29 -3.54
C GLU A 131 12.36 8.83 -3.73
N LEU A 132 11.35 8.24 -3.08
CA LEU A 132 9.98 8.76 -3.13
C LEU A 132 9.88 10.13 -2.46
N TYR A 133 10.53 10.32 -1.31
CA TYR A 133 10.59 11.60 -0.62
C TYR A 133 11.35 12.65 -1.42
N ASP A 134 12.52 12.31 -1.97
CA ASP A 134 13.35 13.20 -2.76
C ASP A 134 12.61 13.67 -4.01
N TYR A 135 11.89 12.77 -4.68
CA TYR A 135 11.01 13.15 -5.77
C TYR A 135 9.95 14.15 -5.30
N TYR A 136 9.20 13.84 -4.23
CA TYR A 136 8.23 14.78 -3.67
C TYR A 136 8.85 16.16 -3.39
N HIS A 137 10.01 16.18 -2.73
CA HIS A 137 10.66 17.41 -2.31
C HIS A 137 11.10 18.25 -3.51
N GLN A 138 11.64 17.61 -4.55
CA GLN A 138 12.22 18.27 -5.72
C GLN A 138 11.18 18.68 -6.77
N THR A 139 10.09 17.92 -6.94
CA THR A 139 9.16 18.09 -8.06
C THR A 139 7.75 18.51 -7.64
N ILE A 140 7.30 18.13 -6.44
CA ILE A 140 5.90 18.31 -6.01
C ILE A 140 5.77 19.43 -4.98
N ARG A 141 6.62 19.44 -3.95
CA ARG A 141 6.49 20.32 -2.78
C ARG A 141 6.32 21.80 -3.16
N GLY A 142 7.11 22.24 -4.14
CA GLY A 142 7.17 23.61 -4.64
C GLY A 142 6.45 23.84 -5.98
N GLU A 143 5.58 22.93 -6.42
CA GLU A 143 4.74 23.17 -7.61
C GLU A 143 4.14 24.58 -7.54
N HIS A 144 4.07 25.27 -8.69
CA HIS A 144 3.75 26.71 -8.94
C HIS A 144 2.48 27.30 -8.27
N LEU A 145 1.86 26.60 -7.32
CA LEU A 145 0.81 27.04 -6.45
C LEU A 145 1.39 27.91 -5.31
N LYS A 146 0.77 29.06 -5.06
CA LYS A 146 1.16 30.01 -3.98
C LYS A 146 1.21 29.39 -2.57
N ILE A 147 0.61 28.21 -2.37
CA ILE A 147 0.43 27.55 -1.07
C ILE A 147 1.25 26.25 -0.96
N GLY A 148 1.83 25.72 -2.05
CA GLY A 148 2.56 24.44 -2.08
C GLY A 148 1.69 23.19 -1.84
N VAL A 149 2.32 22.02 -1.77
CA VAL A 149 1.66 20.73 -1.52
C VAL A 149 2.17 20.15 -0.21
N PRO A 150 1.32 19.88 0.81
CA PRO A 150 1.74 19.23 2.06
C PRO A 150 1.93 17.73 1.88
N LEU A 151 2.65 17.11 2.82
CA LEU A 151 2.94 15.67 2.83
C LEU A 151 2.48 15.01 4.12
N VAL A 152 1.71 13.94 3.99
CA VAL A 152 1.38 12.98 5.05
C VAL A 152 2.21 11.72 4.84
N VAL A 153 2.98 11.29 5.84
CA VAL A 153 3.80 10.08 5.78
C VAL A 153 3.27 9.05 6.77
N ASN A 154 2.82 7.90 6.27
CA ASN A 154 2.42 6.76 7.09
C ASN A 154 3.59 5.80 7.29
N THR A 155 3.88 5.43 8.54
CA THR A 155 4.98 4.50 8.88
C THR A 155 4.49 3.14 9.35
N PRO A 156 5.28 2.06 9.17
CA PRO A 156 4.98 0.78 9.79
C PRO A 156 5.04 0.85 11.32
N GLY A 157 4.46 -0.14 11.99
CA GLY A 157 4.41 -0.23 13.46
C GLY A 157 5.73 -0.64 14.15
N TRP A 158 6.88 -0.34 13.58
CA TRP A 158 8.17 -0.87 14.01
C TRP A 158 8.87 0.07 14.99
N VAL A 159 8.62 -0.15 16.28
CA VAL A 159 8.97 0.79 17.37
C VAL A 159 10.20 0.38 18.19
N GLU A 160 10.79 -0.79 17.93
CA GLU A 160 11.92 -1.33 18.70
C GLU A 160 13.05 -1.87 17.81
N GLY A 161 14.24 -1.97 18.41
CA GLY A 161 15.41 -2.61 17.83
C GLY A 161 15.76 -2.11 16.43
N TYR A 162 15.93 -3.04 15.50
CA TYR A 162 16.26 -2.71 14.11
C TYR A 162 15.17 -1.86 13.43
N GLY A 163 13.91 -2.06 13.80
CA GLY A 163 12.81 -1.31 13.23
C GLY A 163 12.78 0.15 13.65
N LEU A 164 13.11 0.43 14.92
CA LEU A 164 13.31 1.79 15.41
C LEU A 164 14.45 2.50 14.65
N ASN A 165 15.53 1.78 14.34
CA ASN A 165 16.62 2.34 13.54
C ASN A 165 16.15 2.75 12.13
N LEU A 166 15.31 1.96 11.47
CA LEU A 166 14.74 2.34 10.16
C LEU A 166 13.90 3.61 10.27
N LEU A 167 13.03 3.70 11.29
CA LEU A 167 12.23 4.89 11.55
C LEU A 167 13.10 6.13 11.81
N MET A 168 14.16 6.02 12.61
CA MET A 168 15.09 7.13 12.85
C MET A 168 15.80 7.59 11.57
N ASN A 169 16.25 6.66 10.72
CA ASN A 169 16.87 7.01 9.44
C ASN A 169 15.89 7.74 8.52
N MET A 170 14.64 7.25 8.47
CA MET A 170 13.57 7.89 7.72
C MET A 170 13.29 9.32 8.23
N LEU A 171 13.15 9.51 9.54
CA LEU A 171 12.90 10.82 10.15
C LEU A 171 14.06 11.80 9.91
N LYS A 172 15.30 11.32 9.97
CA LYS A 172 16.49 12.13 9.64
C LYS A 172 16.52 12.57 8.18
N HIS A 173 16.16 11.69 7.25
CA HIS A 173 16.15 12.01 5.81
C HIS A 173 14.98 12.92 5.43
N ILE A 174 13.77 12.64 5.96
CA ILE A 174 12.56 13.42 5.67
C ILE A 174 12.62 14.81 6.30
N ALA A 175 13.25 14.95 7.47
CA ALA A 175 13.28 16.18 8.27
C ALA A 175 11.87 16.82 8.40
N PRO A 176 10.90 16.09 9.00
CA PRO A 176 9.52 16.53 9.04
C PRO A 176 9.33 17.77 9.91
N THR A 177 8.34 18.59 9.58
CA THR A 177 7.92 19.74 10.39
C THR A 177 7.04 19.32 11.56
N GLN A 178 6.26 18.23 11.38
CA GLN A 178 5.43 17.64 12.43
C GLN A 178 5.66 16.14 12.54
N VAL A 179 5.72 15.64 13.77
CA VAL A 179 5.71 14.20 14.06
C VAL A 179 4.58 13.88 15.01
N ILE A 180 3.65 13.05 14.55
CA ILE A 180 2.52 12.55 15.31
C ILE A 180 2.89 11.18 15.87
N LYS A 181 2.96 11.09 17.19
CA LYS A 181 3.23 9.85 17.92
C LYS A 181 1.92 9.29 18.45
N VAL A 182 1.50 8.15 17.93
CA VAL A 182 0.29 7.45 18.38
C VAL A 182 0.66 6.47 19.49
N HIS A 183 0.19 6.72 20.70
CA HIS A 183 0.48 5.92 21.90
C HIS A 183 -0.55 4.83 22.13
N VAL A 184 -0.10 3.65 22.55
CA VAL A 184 -0.96 2.61 23.11
C VAL A 184 -0.92 2.64 24.64
N PRO A 185 -1.92 2.07 25.34
CA PRO A 185 -1.94 2.06 26.81
C PRO A 185 -0.74 1.37 27.47
N THR A 186 -0.08 0.45 26.75
CA THR A 186 1.12 -0.23 27.23
C THR A 186 2.35 0.63 26.95
N GLU A 187 2.79 1.41 27.94
CA GLU A 187 3.91 2.35 27.81
C GLU A 187 5.20 1.74 27.24
N SER A 188 5.54 0.51 27.64
CA SER A 188 6.75 -0.17 27.16
C SER A 188 6.78 -0.45 25.66
N LYS A 189 5.63 -0.38 24.99
CA LYS A 189 5.52 -0.55 23.54
C LYS A 189 5.60 0.76 22.77
N ASN A 190 5.57 1.91 23.44
CA ASN A 190 5.55 3.22 22.78
C ASN A 190 6.96 3.65 22.34
N LEU A 191 6.99 4.60 21.41
CA LEU A 191 8.24 5.21 20.97
C LEU A 191 8.87 6.04 22.11
N PRO A 192 10.20 6.24 22.09
CA PRO A 192 10.86 7.11 23.04
C PRO A 192 10.29 8.54 23.01
N THR A 193 10.36 9.23 24.14
CA THR A 193 9.90 10.62 24.27
C THR A 193 10.80 11.59 23.52
N GLY A 194 10.26 12.78 23.20
CA GLY A 194 10.99 13.81 22.47
C GLY A 194 11.34 13.43 21.03
N ALA A 195 12.26 14.21 20.43
CA ALA A 195 12.76 14.00 19.07
C ALA A 195 13.92 12.98 19.08
N PHE A 196 13.61 11.72 19.40
CA PHE A 196 14.61 10.66 19.66
C PHE A 196 15.57 10.34 18.50
N TRP A 197 15.31 10.83 17.29
CA TRP A 197 16.18 10.68 16.12
C TRP A 197 17.21 11.81 15.99
N LEU A 198 17.07 12.91 16.75
CA LEU A 198 17.98 14.04 16.71
C LEU A 198 19.07 13.91 17.80
N PRO A 199 20.35 14.22 17.48
CA PRO A 199 21.42 14.23 18.46
C PRO A 199 21.33 15.43 19.42
N ASP A 200 20.77 16.55 18.95
CA ASP A 200 20.52 17.77 19.74
C ASP A 200 19.07 18.24 19.52
N PRO A 201 18.20 18.16 20.54
CA PRO A 201 16.80 18.59 20.46
C PRO A 201 16.62 20.07 20.11
N ALA A 202 17.65 20.91 20.32
CA ALA A 202 17.58 22.35 20.04
C ALA A 202 17.87 22.71 18.56
N SER A 203 18.29 21.73 17.74
CA SER A 203 18.83 22.01 16.40
C SER A 203 17.79 22.19 15.30
N HIS A 204 16.57 21.66 15.47
CA HIS A 204 15.48 21.75 14.50
C HIS A 204 14.15 21.92 15.23
N GLU A 205 13.39 22.96 14.89
CA GLU A 205 12.00 23.12 15.37
C GLU A 205 11.12 22.07 14.68
N VAL A 206 10.94 20.92 15.33
CA VAL A 206 9.94 19.91 14.97
C VAL A 206 8.81 19.96 15.99
N THR A 207 7.57 20.10 15.52
CA THR A 207 6.40 20.02 16.40
C THR A 207 6.08 18.56 16.68
N LEU A 208 6.15 18.16 17.95
CA LEU A 208 5.77 16.83 18.40
C LEU A 208 4.34 16.87 18.92
N ILE A 209 3.48 16.02 18.39
CA ILE A 209 2.10 15.86 18.85
C ILE A 209 1.91 14.41 19.28
N ASP A 210 1.55 14.22 20.54
CA ASP A 210 1.29 12.92 21.13
C ASP A 210 -0.23 12.72 21.20
N ILE A 211 -0.73 11.63 20.58
CA ILE A 211 -2.16 11.27 20.61
C ILE A 211 -2.33 9.83 21.10
N ASN A 212 -3.48 9.51 21.68
CA ASN A 212 -3.78 8.15 22.13
C ASN A 212 -4.42 7.31 21.03
N SER A 213 -4.13 6.00 21.02
CA SER A 213 -4.81 5.04 20.16
C SER A 213 -6.31 5.00 20.49
N ASN A 214 -7.15 4.87 19.47
CA ASN A 214 -8.60 4.78 19.67
C ASN A 214 -8.97 3.54 20.51
N ARG A 215 -9.44 3.78 21.75
CA ARG A 215 -9.68 2.73 22.76
C ARG A 215 -10.87 1.83 22.42
N GLN A 216 -11.86 2.31 21.66
CA GLN A 216 -13.06 1.53 21.34
C GLN A 216 -12.77 0.37 20.36
N ASP A 217 -11.74 0.49 19.53
CA ASP A 217 -11.26 -0.58 18.64
C ASP A 217 -10.34 -1.59 19.35
N SER A 218 -9.67 -1.16 20.42
CA SER A 218 -8.61 -1.94 21.09
C SER A 218 -9.12 -3.07 21.99
N SER A 219 -10.34 -2.97 22.51
CA SER A 219 -10.94 -3.96 23.42
C SER A 219 -11.42 -5.24 22.71
N LYS A 220 -11.43 -5.27 21.37
CA LYS A 220 -11.91 -6.42 20.57
C LYS A 220 -10.80 -7.27 19.92
N LYS A 221 -9.51 -6.89 19.96
CA LYS A 221 -8.50 -7.42 19.01
C LYS A 221 -7.18 -7.99 19.59
N SER A 222 -7.19 -8.63 20.77
CA SER A 222 -5.93 -9.14 21.37
C SER A 222 -5.46 -10.53 20.87
N VAL A 223 -6.29 -11.32 20.17
CA VAL A 223 -5.90 -12.65 19.63
C VAL A 223 -6.04 -12.74 18.09
N GLN A 224 -6.68 -11.76 17.44
CA GLN A 224 -7.13 -11.82 16.04
C GLN A 224 -6.24 -11.04 15.03
N SER A 225 -5.21 -10.33 15.53
CA SER A 225 -4.51 -9.27 14.79
C SER A 225 -3.67 -9.70 13.58
N GLN A 226 -3.09 -10.91 13.57
CA GLN A 226 -2.31 -11.39 12.41
C GLN A 226 -3.21 -11.90 11.28
N ASP A 227 -4.30 -12.57 11.63
CA ASP A 227 -5.27 -13.07 10.65
C ASP A 227 -6.05 -11.91 10.02
N ASP A 228 -6.38 -10.88 10.81
CA ASP A 228 -6.95 -9.62 10.30
C ASP A 228 -6.01 -8.95 9.29
N ALA A 229 -4.69 -8.90 9.59
CA ALA A 229 -3.71 -8.32 8.67
C ALA A 229 -3.57 -9.12 7.37
N ARG A 230 -3.64 -10.45 7.42
CA ARG A 230 -3.64 -11.32 6.24
C ARG A 230 -4.90 -11.09 5.41
N LEU A 231 -6.06 -11.08 6.05
CA LEU A 231 -7.35 -10.86 5.41
C LEU A 231 -7.39 -9.50 4.70
N LEU A 232 -6.92 -8.43 5.34
CA LEU A 232 -6.86 -7.10 4.72
C LEU A 232 -5.95 -7.06 3.49
N ARG A 233 -4.82 -7.79 3.51
CA ARG A 233 -3.96 -7.92 2.33
C ARG A 233 -4.65 -8.65 1.18
N ASP A 234 -5.33 -9.76 1.49
CA ASP A 234 -6.07 -10.53 0.50
C ASP A 234 -7.21 -9.68 -0.10
N LEU A 235 -7.97 -8.98 0.73
CA LEU A 235 -9.02 -8.05 0.29
C LEU A 235 -8.47 -6.93 -0.61
N ARG A 236 -7.28 -6.38 -0.31
CA ARG A 236 -6.65 -5.37 -1.18
C ARG A 236 -6.23 -5.94 -2.52
N LEU A 237 -5.70 -7.16 -2.57
CA LEU A 237 -5.37 -7.82 -3.83
C LEU A 237 -6.63 -8.15 -4.63
N LEU A 238 -7.68 -8.65 -3.98
CA LEU A 238 -8.98 -8.90 -4.61
C LEU A 238 -9.58 -7.62 -5.19
N ALA A 239 -9.60 -6.53 -4.41
CA ALA A 239 -10.07 -5.22 -4.87
C ALA A 239 -9.23 -4.68 -6.02
N TYR A 240 -7.92 -4.96 -6.05
CA TYR A 240 -7.04 -4.56 -7.14
C TYR A 240 -7.38 -5.30 -8.44
N PHE A 241 -7.44 -6.64 -8.42
CA PHE A 241 -7.75 -7.43 -9.61
C PHE A 241 -9.22 -7.35 -10.03
N ARG A 242 -10.13 -6.96 -9.13
CA ARG A 242 -11.51 -6.60 -9.49
C ARG A 242 -11.57 -5.46 -10.51
N LYS A 243 -10.55 -4.59 -10.56
CA LYS A 243 -10.45 -3.49 -11.55
C LYS A 243 -10.16 -3.98 -12.97
N CYS A 244 -9.85 -5.26 -13.20
CA CYS A 244 -9.78 -5.83 -14.56
C CYS A 244 -11.15 -5.83 -15.26
N PHE A 245 -12.23 -5.70 -14.49
CA PHE A 245 -13.60 -5.75 -14.98
C PHE A 245 -14.32 -4.41 -14.79
N PRO A 246 -15.28 -4.07 -15.67
CA PRO A 246 -16.12 -2.89 -15.51
C PRO A 246 -16.78 -2.81 -14.12
N ILE A 247 -16.98 -1.58 -13.64
CA ILE A 247 -17.59 -1.33 -12.32
C ILE A 247 -19.05 -1.82 -12.27
N ASN A 248 -19.77 -1.75 -13.39
CA ASN A 248 -21.15 -2.21 -13.51
C ASN A 248 -21.32 -3.74 -13.57
N MET A 249 -20.23 -4.50 -13.69
CA MET A 249 -20.29 -5.97 -13.62
C MET A 249 -20.55 -6.41 -12.17
N SER A 250 -21.64 -7.11 -11.92
CA SER A 250 -21.94 -7.62 -10.58
C SER A 250 -21.00 -8.78 -10.23
N LEU A 251 -19.90 -8.47 -9.52
CA LEU A 251 -18.99 -9.45 -8.93
C LEU A 251 -19.01 -9.21 -7.41
N THR A 252 -19.97 -9.86 -6.76
CA THR A 252 -20.27 -9.72 -5.32
C THR A 252 -19.55 -10.76 -4.48
N THR A 253 -19.14 -11.88 -5.09
CA THR A 253 -18.44 -12.96 -4.39
C THR A 253 -17.02 -13.16 -4.91
N ILE A 254 -16.16 -13.74 -4.07
CA ILE A 254 -14.79 -14.11 -4.45
C ILE A 254 -14.80 -15.17 -5.56
N GLN A 255 -15.79 -16.08 -5.57
CA GLN A 255 -15.92 -17.13 -6.58
C GLN A 255 -16.28 -16.55 -7.96
N GLU A 256 -17.15 -15.55 -8.01
CA GLU A 256 -17.48 -14.83 -9.24
C GLU A 256 -16.25 -14.13 -9.81
N LEU A 257 -15.46 -13.47 -8.96
CA LEU A 257 -14.22 -12.81 -9.37
C LEU A 257 -13.17 -13.81 -9.87
N ASP A 258 -12.98 -14.93 -9.18
CA ASP A 258 -12.05 -15.98 -9.59
C ASP A 258 -12.44 -16.57 -10.96
N HIS A 259 -13.71 -16.89 -11.14
CA HIS A 259 -14.22 -17.38 -12.42
C HIS A 259 -14.02 -16.35 -13.54
N ALA A 260 -14.36 -15.08 -13.28
CA ALA A 260 -14.18 -14.00 -14.23
C ALA A 260 -12.70 -13.83 -14.64
N LEU A 261 -11.77 -13.91 -13.68
CA LEU A 261 -10.32 -13.88 -13.96
C LEU A 261 -9.90 -15.10 -14.79
N ALA A 262 -10.39 -16.30 -14.48
CA ALA A 262 -10.02 -17.52 -15.19
C ALA A 262 -10.47 -17.57 -16.67
N VAL A 263 -11.48 -16.78 -17.05
CA VAL A 263 -11.98 -16.67 -18.43
C VAL A 263 -11.60 -15.35 -19.11
N HIS A 264 -10.94 -14.44 -18.38
CA HIS A 264 -10.51 -13.16 -18.94
C HIS A 264 -9.42 -13.36 -19.99
N ALA A 265 -9.50 -12.63 -21.10
CA ALA A 265 -8.47 -12.67 -22.13
C ALA A 265 -7.15 -12.12 -21.56
N PRO A 266 -6.07 -12.91 -21.53
CA PRO A 266 -4.79 -12.43 -21.03
C PRO A 266 -4.11 -11.50 -22.05
N TYR A 267 -3.28 -10.60 -21.54
CA TYR A 267 -2.33 -9.84 -22.34
C TYR A 267 -1.08 -10.69 -22.58
N GLU A 268 -0.74 -10.93 -23.85
CA GLU A 268 0.45 -11.69 -24.24
C GLU A 268 1.68 -10.78 -24.29
N ILE A 269 2.76 -11.16 -23.61
CA ILE A 269 4.07 -10.47 -23.65
C ILE A 269 5.14 -11.42 -24.17
N LEU A 270 5.98 -10.94 -25.08
CA LEU A 270 7.17 -11.65 -25.52
C LEU A 270 8.21 -11.69 -24.39
N MET A 271 8.73 -12.88 -24.08
CA MET A 271 9.75 -13.01 -23.02
C MET A 271 11.03 -12.21 -23.31
N SER A 272 11.31 -11.91 -24.58
CA SER A 272 12.45 -11.09 -24.99
C SER A 272 12.24 -9.59 -24.82
N SER A 273 10.99 -9.12 -24.64
CA SER A 273 10.69 -7.69 -24.45
C SER A 273 10.74 -7.26 -22.98
N VAL A 274 10.86 -8.22 -22.04
CA VAL A 274 10.88 -7.94 -20.60
C VAL A 274 12.04 -8.61 -19.89
N THR A 275 12.62 -7.89 -18.93
CA THR A 275 13.61 -8.45 -18.00
C THR A 275 12.93 -8.88 -16.71
N ILE A 276 13.11 -10.13 -16.30
CA ILE A 276 12.56 -10.62 -15.03
C ILE A 276 13.60 -10.43 -13.92
N LYS A 277 13.23 -9.73 -12.85
CA LYS A 277 14.07 -9.54 -11.66
C LYS A 277 13.41 -10.21 -10.45
N GLN A 278 14.12 -11.16 -9.87
CA GLN A 278 13.71 -11.79 -8.62
C GLN A 278 14.09 -10.89 -7.44
N LEU A 279 13.11 -10.51 -6.63
CA LEU A 279 13.31 -9.78 -5.39
C LEU A 279 13.45 -10.77 -4.24
N HIS A 280 14.38 -10.50 -3.31
CA HIS A 280 14.59 -11.26 -2.06
C HIS A 280 14.91 -12.75 -2.21
N SER A 281 15.23 -13.21 -3.42
CA SER A 281 15.61 -14.60 -3.73
C SER A 281 16.57 -14.62 -4.92
N GLN A 282 17.46 -15.60 -4.95
CA GLN A 282 18.37 -15.86 -6.07
C GLN A 282 17.85 -16.95 -7.02
N ASP A 283 16.73 -17.60 -6.68
CA ASP A 283 16.19 -18.73 -7.44
C ASP A 283 15.25 -18.26 -8.57
N MET A 284 15.82 -18.09 -9.76
CA MET A 284 15.07 -17.79 -10.99
C MET A 284 14.34 -19.01 -11.57
N GLU A 285 14.78 -20.23 -11.27
CA GLU A 285 14.11 -21.43 -11.78
C GLU A 285 12.72 -21.61 -11.15
N ALA A 286 12.58 -21.23 -9.88
CA ALA A 286 11.30 -21.24 -9.18
C ALA A 286 10.24 -20.38 -9.89
N PHE A 287 10.63 -19.26 -10.51
CA PHE A 287 9.70 -18.40 -11.24
C PHE A 287 9.11 -19.12 -12.46
N TYR A 288 9.95 -19.66 -13.34
CA TYR A 288 9.49 -20.33 -14.57
C TYR A 288 8.74 -21.65 -14.30
N LYS A 289 8.94 -22.25 -13.12
CA LYS A 289 8.21 -23.43 -12.67
C LYS A 289 6.87 -23.08 -11.99
N SER A 290 6.66 -21.82 -11.63
CA SER A 290 5.46 -21.37 -10.92
C SER A 290 4.47 -20.76 -11.89
N ASN A 291 3.48 -21.54 -12.33
CA ASN A 291 2.25 -20.97 -12.87
C ASN A 291 1.50 -20.22 -11.76
N CYS A 292 0.81 -19.12 -12.10
CA CYS A 292 0.02 -18.31 -11.18
C CYS A 292 0.87 -17.59 -10.11
N SER A 293 1.71 -16.66 -10.55
CA SER A 293 2.47 -15.76 -9.68
C SER A 293 2.04 -14.30 -9.85
N ILE A 294 2.12 -13.52 -8.77
CA ILE A 294 1.97 -12.05 -8.85
C ILE A 294 3.33 -11.44 -9.18
N VAL A 295 3.35 -10.63 -10.22
CA VAL A 295 4.50 -9.81 -10.60
C VAL A 295 4.12 -8.33 -10.56
N ALA A 296 5.07 -7.48 -10.18
CA ALA A 296 4.95 -6.06 -10.46
C ALA A 296 5.46 -5.77 -11.87
N LEU A 297 4.70 -4.93 -12.57
CA LEU A 297 4.98 -4.43 -13.90
C LEU A 297 5.72 -3.11 -13.73
N ALA A 298 6.90 -2.99 -14.33
CA ALA A 298 7.73 -1.81 -14.19
C ALA A 298 8.22 -1.27 -15.53
N ASP A 299 8.35 0.05 -15.58
CA ASP A 299 8.83 0.83 -16.72
C ASP A 299 10.16 1.48 -16.33
N SER A 300 11.25 1.04 -16.97
CA SER A 300 12.60 1.55 -16.69
C SER A 300 12.79 3.02 -17.10
N SER A 301 11.98 3.53 -18.05
CA SER A 301 12.04 4.93 -18.47
C SER A 301 11.54 5.90 -17.39
N LEU A 302 10.73 5.40 -16.45
CA LEU A 302 10.24 6.14 -15.29
C LEU A 302 11.14 5.94 -14.05
N SER A 303 12.29 5.29 -14.19
CA SER A 303 13.17 5.00 -13.06
C SER A 303 13.69 6.26 -12.37
N CYS A 304 13.76 6.21 -11.04
CA CYS A 304 14.39 7.23 -10.23
C CYS A 304 15.67 6.64 -9.66
N GLN A 305 16.83 7.28 -9.84
CA GLN A 305 18.11 6.85 -9.25
C GLN A 305 18.38 5.32 -9.33
N ASN A 306 18.04 4.73 -10.49
CA ASN A 306 18.18 3.31 -10.85
C ASN A 306 17.16 2.33 -10.22
N SER A 307 16.12 2.80 -9.55
CA SER A 307 15.03 1.96 -9.05
C SER A 307 13.88 1.93 -10.07
N PRO A 308 13.44 0.74 -10.52
CA PRO A 308 12.38 0.63 -11.51
C PRO A 308 11.02 1.05 -10.93
N CYS A 309 10.33 1.98 -11.58
CA CYS A 309 9.02 2.45 -11.14
C CYS A 309 7.96 1.40 -11.46
N CYS A 310 7.22 0.98 -10.43
CA CYS A 310 6.11 0.04 -10.55
C CYS A 310 4.85 0.77 -11.03
N VAL A 311 4.31 0.35 -12.18
CA VAL A 311 3.07 0.92 -12.74
C VAL A 311 1.82 0.11 -12.38
N GLY A 312 2.01 -1.07 -11.79
CA GLY A 312 0.93 -1.91 -11.27
C GLY A 312 1.38 -3.35 -11.08
N LEU A 313 0.45 -4.21 -10.68
CA LEU A 313 0.64 -5.65 -10.56
C LEU A 313 -0.10 -6.41 -11.68
N GLY A 314 0.40 -7.60 -12.00
CA GLY A 314 -0.25 -8.57 -12.88
C GLY A 314 -0.14 -9.99 -12.32
N ILE A 315 -1.04 -10.87 -12.76
CA ILE A 315 -0.98 -12.31 -12.51
C ILE A 315 -0.43 -12.97 -13.78
N VAL A 316 0.70 -13.67 -13.66
CA VAL A 316 1.21 -14.54 -14.72
C VAL A 316 0.39 -15.82 -14.70
N THR A 317 -0.47 -16.00 -15.70
CA THR A 317 -1.36 -17.18 -15.78
C THR A 317 -0.69 -18.35 -16.49
N GLU A 318 0.16 -18.06 -17.46
CA GLU A 318 0.82 -19.08 -18.29
C GLU A 318 2.18 -18.58 -18.78
N VAL A 319 3.14 -19.50 -18.86
CA VAL A 319 4.46 -19.28 -19.45
C VAL A 319 4.68 -20.34 -20.52
N ASP A 320 4.59 -19.94 -21.79
CA ASP A 320 4.86 -20.82 -22.92
C ASP A 320 6.33 -20.71 -23.35
N MET A 321 7.13 -21.66 -22.89
CA MET A 321 8.55 -21.74 -23.22
C MET A 321 8.83 -22.10 -24.68
N SER A 322 7.86 -22.65 -25.41
CA SER A 322 7.98 -22.99 -26.82
C SER A 322 7.77 -21.77 -27.71
N ARG A 323 6.70 -21.00 -27.45
CA ARG A 323 6.39 -19.74 -28.14
C ARG A 323 7.19 -18.54 -27.60
N LYS A 324 7.84 -18.69 -26.43
CA LYS A 324 8.54 -17.62 -25.70
C LYS A 324 7.60 -16.46 -25.34
N ILE A 325 6.39 -16.79 -24.87
CA ILE A 325 5.34 -15.84 -24.50
C ILE A 325 4.93 -16.06 -23.04
N MET A 326 4.63 -14.98 -22.34
CA MET A 326 3.99 -14.99 -21.03
C MET A 326 2.61 -14.33 -21.13
N CYS A 327 1.62 -14.93 -20.49
CA CYS A 327 0.25 -14.43 -20.44
C CYS A 327 -0.02 -13.76 -19.08
N LEU A 328 -0.55 -12.54 -19.12
CA LEU A 328 -0.78 -11.71 -17.93
C LEU A 328 -2.24 -11.27 -17.81
N ILE A 329 -2.77 -11.30 -16.59
CA ILE A 329 -4.02 -10.61 -16.24
C ILE A 329 -3.69 -9.43 -15.33
N THR A 330 -4.13 -8.23 -15.72
CA THR A 330 -3.82 -7.00 -14.98
C THR A 330 -4.86 -5.91 -15.25
N PRO A 331 -5.17 -5.05 -14.26
CA PRO A 331 -5.99 -3.86 -14.48
C PRO A 331 -5.20 -2.69 -15.08
N VAL A 332 -3.90 -2.85 -15.34
CA VAL A 332 -3.06 -1.81 -15.96
C VAL A 332 -3.48 -1.63 -17.43
N PRO A 333 -3.78 -0.39 -17.88
CA PRO A 333 -4.17 -0.12 -19.26
C PRO A 333 -3.11 -0.52 -20.30
N GLU A 334 -3.55 -0.96 -21.47
CA GLU A 334 -2.70 -1.44 -22.57
C GLU A 334 -1.60 -0.43 -22.97
N HIS A 335 -1.94 0.85 -23.14
CA HIS A 335 -0.95 1.90 -23.48
C HIS A 335 0.15 2.12 -22.42
N ILE A 336 -0.04 1.63 -21.19
CA ILE A 336 1.00 1.60 -20.15
C ILE A 336 1.76 0.27 -20.24
N LEU A 337 1.07 -0.84 -20.50
CA LEU A 337 1.68 -2.17 -20.68
C LEU A 337 2.68 -2.20 -21.84
N GLU A 338 2.43 -1.47 -22.92
CA GLU A 338 3.36 -1.33 -24.04
C GLU A 338 4.73 -0.77 -23.63
N LYS A 339 4.83 -0.07 -22.50
CA LYS A 339 6.07 0.51 -21.97
C LYS A 339 6.74 -0.36 -20.91
N VAL A 340 6.07 -1.42 -20.45
CA VAL A 340 6.60 -2.31 -19.42
C VAL A 340 7.72 -3.15 -20.01
N ASP A 341 8.91 -3.01 -19.42
CA ASP A 341 10.13 -3.71 -19.85
C ASP A 341 10.78 -4.51 -18.70
N ILE A 342 10.21 -4.45 -17.49
CA ILE A 342 10.68 -5.20 -16.32
C ILE A 342 9.51 -5.87 -15.60
N LEU A 343 9.66 -7.16 -15.28
CA LEU A 343 8.80 -7.89 -14.35
C LEU A 343 9.54 -8.12 -13.04
N LEU A 344 9.01 -7.58 -11.94
CA LEU A 344 9.57 -7.77 -10.60
C LEU A 344 8.79 -8.87 -9.89
N HIS A 345 9.44 -10.00 -9.60
CA HIS A 345 8.81 -11.11 -8.88
C HIS A 345 9.27 -11.12 -7.42
N GLY A 346 8.33 -10.98 -6.50
CA GLY A 346 8.58 -10.96 -5.06
C GLY A 346 8.03 -12.18 -4.33
N LEU A 347 7.64 -11.97 -3.08
CA LEU A 347 7.10 -12.93 -2.13
C LEU A 347 5.60 -12.73 -1.88
N ILE A 348 4.98 -11.73 -2.52
CA ILE A 348 3.54 -11.53 -2.49
C ILE A 348 2.88 -12.67 -3.26
N LYS A 349 2.01 -13.42 -2.57
CA LYS A 349 1.33 -14.58 -3.12
C LYS A 349 -0.07 -14.21 -3.57
N ILE A 350 -0.59 -14.96 -4.54
CA ILE A 350 -2.02 -14.93 -4.87
C ILE A 350 -2.82 -15.36 -3.62
N PRO A 351 -3.88 -14.62 -3.24
CA PRO A 351 -4.78 -15.03 -2.18
C PRO A 351 -5.28 -16.46 -2.42
N ALA A 352 -5.23 -17.32 -1.39
CA ALA A 352 -5.58 -18.73 -1.54
C ALA A 352 -7.01 -18.97 -2.05
N CYS A 353 -7.90 -17.99 -1.85
CA CYS A 353 -9.27 -18.01 -2.36
C CYS A 353 -9.39 -17.84 -3.89
N LEU A 354 -8.37 -17.31 -4.57
CA LEU A 354 -8.28 -17.21 -6.05
C LEU A 354 -7.56 -18.42 -6.69
N ILE A 355 -7.05 -19.35 -5.89
CA ILE A 355 -6.33 -20.53 -6.40
C ILE A 355 -7.28 -21.73 -6.58
N LYS A 356 -8.40 -21.75 -5.84
CA LYS A 356 -9.22 -22.96 -5.62
C LYS A 356 -10.13 -23.39 -6.79
N VAL A 357 -10.36 -22.57 -7.83
CA VAL A 357 -11.21 -22.97 -8.97
C VAL A 357 -10.42 -23.16 -10.27
N GLN A 358 -9.19 -22.62 -10.36
CA GLN A 358 -8.33 -22.80 -11.55
C GLN A 358 -7.78 -24.24 -11.72
N GLY A 359 -7.85 -25.06 -10.67
CA GLY A 359 -7.50 -26.49 -10.72
C GLY A 359 -8.45 -27.38 -11.52
N HIS A 360 -9.59 -26.87 -12.00
CA HIS A 360 -10.56 -27.67 -12.77
C HIS A 360 -10.26 -27.79 -14.27
N LYS A 361 -9.17 -27.22 -14.78
CA LYS A 361 -8.73 -27.42 -16.19
C LYS A 361 -7.68 -28.52 -16.38
N THR A 362 -7.25 -29.22 -15.32
CA THR A 362 -6.33 -30.37 -15.42
C THR A 362 -7.01 -31.69 -15.03
N SER A 363 -8.11 -32.05 -15.70
CA SER A 363 -8.58 -33.45 -15.76
C SER A 363 -9.69 -33.63 -16.80
N SER A 364 -9.32 -33.67 -18.08
CA SER A 364 -10.12 -34.36 -19.10
C SER A 364 -9.24 -35.33 -19.87
N SER A 365 -8.75 -36.38 -19.19
CA SER A 365 -8.35 -37.61 -19.87
C SER A 365 -9.61 -38.42 -20.14
N VAL A 366 -10.06 -38.41 -21.39
CA VAL A 366 -11.10 -39.30 -21.92
C VAL A 366 -10.64 -40.75 -21.71
N PRO A 367 -11.44 -41.63 -21.08
CA PRO A 367 -11.08 -43.04 -21.00
C PRO A 367 -11.29 -43.69 -22.37
N LEU A 368 -10.21 -44.17 -22.97
CA LEU A 368 -10.23 -45.10 -24.10
C LEU A 368 -10.90 -46.40 -23.65
N THR A 369 -12.09 -46.67 -24.18
CA THR A 369 -12.71 -48.00 -24.14
C THR A 369 -11.92 -48.94 -25.04
N THR A 370 -11.35 -49.99 -24.46
CA THR A 370 -10.79 -51.14 -25.19
C THR A 370 -11.87 -52.18 -25.44
N ASN A 371 -11.99 -52.61 -26.70
CA ASN A 371 -12.65 -53.87 -27.09
C ASN A 371 -11.86 -55.08 -26.59
#